data_AF-A0A176FJQ8-F1
#
_entry.id   AF-A0A176FJQ8-F1
#
_cell.length_a   1.000
_cell.length_b   1.000
_cell.length_c   1.000
_cell.angle_alpha   90.00
_cell.angle_beta   90.00
_cell.angle_gamma   90.00
#
_symmetry.space_group_name_H-M   'P 1'
#
loop_
_entity.id
_entity.type
_entity.pdbx_description
1 polymer ?
#
loop_
_entity_poly.entity_id
_entity_poly.type
_entity_poly.pdbx_seq_one_letter_code
_entity_poly.pdbx_strand_id
1 'polypeptide(L)'
;MFDGISDAALMALAGLFGGTLLGLAARLGRFCTLGAIEDFLYQQSALRLRMWGLAIGVAVTGVHLLAWTGAVDLSQTLYLASPWSPVASILGGLMFGYGMSIAGNCGFGALARTGGGDFRAFVIVLVMGISAYVMLSGPLASARVALIEGTEVALDTLSIAGVIGQIAGGGAIGPGLVTGLAITAAALASKETLARPAPLLWGAIVGLAIVSGWWGTSAIVHSHFSALPVVSHTYSAPLGETLLYVMTSSGG
;
A
#
# COMPACT_ATOMS: atom_id res chain seq x y z
N MET A 1 10.73 -21.91 -16.23
CA MET A 1 11.45 -22.18 -14.95
C MET A 1 10.48 -22.41 -13.78
N PHE A 2 9.16 -22.52 -14.02
CA PHE A 2 8.18 -23.00 -13.04
C PHE A 2 7.06 -23.75 -13.78
N ASP A 3 7.41 -24.72 -14.60
CA ASP A 3 6.54 -25.31 -15.64
C ASP A 3 5.46 -26.26 -15.06
N GLY A 4 5.08 -26.10 -13.78
CA GLY A 4 4.05 -26.86 -13.10
C GLY A 4 3.31 -26.12 -11.97
N ILE A 5 3.59 -24.83 -11.75
CA ILE A 5 2.87 -24.00 -10.76
C ILE A 5 2.00 -23.00 -11.52
N SER A 6 0.73 -22.88 -11.14
CA SER A 6 -0.17 -21.90 -11.75
C SER A 6 0.27 -20.46 -11.42
N ASP A 7 0.01 -19.52 -12.33
CA ASP A 7 0.33 -18.11 -12.16
C ASP A 7 -0.29 -17.55 -10.87
N ALA A 8 -1.51 -17.99 -10.54
CA ALA A 8 -2.20 -17.64 -9.30
C ALA A 8 -1.43 -18.12 -8.05
N ALA A 9 -0.88 -19.34 -8.08
CA ALA A 9 -0.07 -19.85 -6.98
C ALA A 9 1.27 -19.11 -6.86
N LEU A 10 1.91 -18.76 -7.98
CA LEU A 10 3.11 -17.90 -7.97
C LEU A 10 2.81 -16.52 -7.39
N MET A 11 1.69 -15.90 -7.76
CA MET A 11 1.24 -14.64 -7.19
C MET A 11 0.95 -14.77 -5.69
N ALA A 12 0.31 -15.85 -5.26
CA ALA A 12 0.05 -16.13 -3.85
C ALA A 12 1.35 -16.29 -3.06
N LEU A 13 2.36 -16.95 -3.61
CA LEU A 13 3.69 -17.09 -2.99
C LEU A 13 4.43 -15.76 -2.90
N ALA A 14 4.39 -14.93 -3.94
CA ALA A 14 4.93 -13.58 -3.91
C ALA A 14 4.22 -12.70 -2.86
N GLY A 15 2.89 -12.80 -2.82
CA GLY A 15 2.05 -12.15 -1.81
C GLY A 15 2.36 -12.62 -0.38
N LEU A 16 2.58 -13.93 -0.19
CA LEU A 16 2.95 -14.52 1.09
C LEU A 16 4.32 -14.01 1.54
N PHE A 17 5.31 -13.97 0.64
CA PHE A 17 6.64 -13.45 0.95
C PHE A 17 6.56 -11.99 1.43
N GLY A 18 6.00 -11.08 0.64
CA GLY A 18 5.89 -9.68 1.05
C GLY A 18 4.95 -9.47 2.25
N GLY A 19 3.88 -10.25 2.34
CA GLY A 19 2.94 -10.26 3.47
C GLY A 19 3.61 -10.67 4.79
N THR A 20 4.52 -11.64 4.77
CA THR A 20 5.29 -12.03 5.97
C THR A 20 6.24 -10.92 6.41
N LEU A 21 6.93 -10.26 5.49
CA LEU A 21 7.78 -9.10 5.80
C LEU A 21 6.98 -7.96 6.44
N LEU A 22 5.81 -7.65 5.86
CA LEU A 22 4.90 -6.65 6.40
C LEU A 22 4.35 -7.05 7.77
N GLY A 23 3.90 -8.30 7.94
CA GLY A 23 3.41 -8.81 9.22
C GLY A 23 4.47 -8.76 10.33
N LEU A 24 5.71 -9.12 10.01
CA LEU A 24 6.86 -8.99 10.91
C LEU A 24 7.15 -7.52 11.24
N ALA A 25 7.10 -6.61 10.26
CA ALA A 25 7.27 -5.18 10.49
C ALA A 25 6.17 -4.59 11.39
N ALA A 26 4.94 -5.07 11.26
CA ALA A 26 3.83 -4.68 12.13
C ALA A 26 4.04 -5.18 13.57
N ARG A 27 4.44 -6.44 13.74
CA ARG A 27 4.61 -7.08 15.06
C ARG A 27 5.86 -6.64 15.79
N LEU A 28 7.02 -6.74 15.14
CA LEU A 28 8.33 -6.49 15.74
C LEU A 28 8.73 -5.02 15.62
N GLY A 29 8.42 -4.40 14.48
CA GLY A 29 8.71 -2.98 14.22
C GLY A 29 7.67 -2.02 14.79
N ARG A 30 6.49 -2.51 15.19
CA ARG A 30 5.33 -1.68 15.58
C ARG A 30 4.97 -0.68 14.47
N PHE A 31 5.08 -1.10 13.21
CA PHE A 31 4.70 -0.29 12.06
C PHE A 31 3.17 -0.15 12.01
N CYS A 32 2.65 0.98 12.47
CA CYS A 32 1.23 1.32 12.38
C CYS A 32 1.07 2.83 12.20
N THR A 33 0.27 3.22 11.22
CA THR A 33 0.02 4.62 10.88
C THR A 33 -0.58 5.39 12.05
N LEU A 34 -1.60 4.82 12.71
CA LEU A 34 -2.22 5.44 13.88
C LEU A 34 -1.20 5.64 15.00
N GLY A 35 -0.40 4.59 15.30
CA GLY A 35 0.66 4.70 16.30
C GLY A 35 1.72 5.74 15.93
N ALA A 36 2.06 5.91 14.66
CA ALA A 36 2.99 6.95 14.23
C ALA A 36 2.46 8.36 14.51
N ILE A 37 1.15 8.57 14.31
CA ILE A 37 0.46 9.84 14.61
C ILE A 37 0.39 10.08 16.12
N GLU A 38 -0.03 9.07 16.89
CA GLU A 38 -0.15 9.17 18.35
C GLU A 38 1.19 9.42 19.03
N ASP A 39 2.27 8.78 18.59
CA ASP A 39 3.61 9.02 19.14
C ASP A 39 4.08 10.45 18.90
N PHE A 40 3.77 10.99 17.72
CA PHE A 40 4.16 12.34 17.38
C PHE A 40 3.37 13.37 18.18
N LEU A 41 2.05 13.21 18.30
CA LEU A 41 1.18 14.17 18.97
C LEU A 41 1.24 14.08 20.51
N TYR A 42 1.15 12.86 21.05
CA TYR A 42 1.02 12.65 22.49
C TYR A 42 2.34 12.30 23.18
N GLN A 43 3.22 11.56 22.51
CA GLN A 43 4.49 11.12 23.10
C GLN A 43 5.69 11.97 22.68
N GLN A 44 5.48 13.01 21.85
CA GLN A 44 6.52 13.91 21.34
C GLN A 44 7.71 13.16 20.68
N SER A 45 7.42 12.00 20.08
CA SER A 45 8.41 11.12 19.46
C SER A 45 8.16 11.01 17.96
N ALA A 46 9.11 11.52 17.16
CA ALA A 46 9.03 11.45 15.70
C ALA A 46 9.56 10.12 15.12
N LEU A 47 9.97 9.16 15.97
CA LEU A 47 10.69 7.96 15.53
C LEU A 47 9.85 7.07 14.60
N ARG A 48 8.59 6.79 14.97
CA ARG A 48 7.67 6.00 14.12
C ARG A 48 7.25 6.74 12.86
N LEU A 49 7.08 8.06 12.95
CA LEU A 49 6.78 8.91 11.80
C LEU A 49 7.90 8.87 10.76
N ARG A 50 9.15 8.91 11.21
CA ARG A 50 10.34 8.81 10.35
C ARG A 50 10.55 7.41 9.77
N MET A 51 10.24 6.37 10.54
CA MET A 51 10.18 4.99 10.04
C MET A 51 9.14 4.86 8.90
N TRP A 52 7.99 5.52 9.02
CA TRP A 52 6.99 5.58 7.95
C TRP A 52 7.49 6.38 6.73
N GLY A 53 8.14 7.52 6.97
CA GLY A 53 8.81 8.30 5.92
C GLY A 53 9.88 7.49 5.17
N LEU A 54 10.72 6.74 5.87
CA LEU A 54 11.71 5.87 5.26
C LEU A 54 11.06 4.78 4.40
N ALA A 55 9.99 4.16 4.87
CA ALA A 55 9.24 3.17 4.08
C ALA A 55 8.74 3.76 2.75
N ILE A 56 8.21 4.99 2.78
CA ILE A 56 7.80 5.72 1.57
C ILE A 56 9.00 6.01 0.68
N GLY A 57 10.07 6.57 1.24
CA GLY A 57 11.26 6.92 0.47
C GLY A 57 11.86 5.71 -0.26
N VAL A 58 12.00 4.58 0.44
CA VAL A 58 12.48 3.32 -0.12
C VAL A 58 11.53 2.77 -1.18
N ALA A 59 10.21 2.76 -0.92
CA ALA A 59 9.22 2.27 -1.87
C ALA A 59 9.20 3.12 -3.16
N VAL A 60 9.13 4.44 -3.04
CA VAL A 60 9.11 5.38 -4.17
C VAL A 60 10.39 5.25 -4.98
N THR A 61 11.55 5.26 -4.32
CA THR A 61 12.84 5.11 -5.01
C THR A 61 12.93 3.77 -5.72
N GLY A 62 12.59 2.67 -5.04
CA GLY A 62 12.68 1.33 -5.61
C GLY A 62 11.72 1.11 -6.78
N VAL A 63 10.49 1.60 -6.71
CA VAL A 63 9.51 1.49 -7.81
C VAL A 63 9.95 2.29 -9.03
N HIS A 64 10.48 3.50 -8.85
CA HIS A 64 11.00 4.28 -9.98
C HIS A 64 12.30 3.72 -10.55
N LEU A 65 13.14 3.06 -9.74
CA LEU A 65 14.28 2.28 -10.24
C LEU A 65 13.83 1.09 -11.09
N LEU A 66 12.82 0.34 -10.64
CA LEU A 66 12.23 -0.75 -11.42
C LEU A 66 11.68 -0.24 -12.75
N ALA A 67 10.97 0.88 -12.74
CA ALA A 67 10.46 1.53 -13.94
C ALA A 67 11.58 1.99 -14.88
N TRP A 68 12.68 2.52 -14.34
CA TRP A 68 13.85 2.92 -15.12
C TRP A 68 14.52 1.74 -15.83
N THR A 69 14.60 0.58 -15.16
CA THR A 69 15.14 -0.65 -15.77
C THR A 69 14.18 -1.32 -16.76
N GLY A 70 12.96 -0.81 -16.92
CA GLY A 70 11.91 -1.44 -17.73
C GLY A 70 11.31 -2.70 -17.10
N ALA A 71 11.62 -2.99 -15.83
CA ALA A 71 11.10 -4.17 -15.13
C ALA A 71 9.62 -4.02 -14.71
N VAL A 72 9.12 -2.78 -14.64
CA VAL A 72 7.72 -2.46 -14.31
C VAL A 72 7.26 -1.32 -15.22
N ASP A 73 6.15 -1.50 -15.92
CA ASP A 73 5.47 -0.42 -16.64
C ASP A 73 4.47 0.27 -15.73
N LEU A 74 4.78 1.50 -15.30
CA LEU A 74 3.93 2.28 -14.40
C LEU A 74 2.62 2.74 -15.06
N SER A 75 2.60 2.85 -16.39
CA SER A 75 1.42 3.31 -17.13
C SER A 75 0.26 2.30 -17.10
N GLN A 76 0.58 1.02 -16.93
CA GLN A 76 -0.39 -0.07 -16.86
C GLN A 76 -0.90 -0.33 -15.43
N THR A 77 -0.46 0.47 -14.46
CA THR A 77 -0.86 0.27 -13.06
C THR A 77 -2.23 0.85 -12.78
N LEU A 78 -3.03 0.14 -11.97
CA LEU A 78 -4.38 0.58 -11.57
C LEU A 78 -4.38 2.00 -10.97
N TYR A 79 -3.29 2.38 -10.29
CA TYR A 79 -3.18 3.67 -9.62
C TYR A 79 -3.03 4.85 -10.59
N LEU A 80 -2.45 4.64 -11.77
CA LEU A 80 -2.34 5.68 -12.80
C LEU A 80 -3.52 5.65 -13.79
N ALA A 81 -4.24 4.52 -13.88
CA ALA A 81 -5.40 4.37 -14.75
C ALA A 81 -6.73 4.80 -14.11
N SER A 82 -6.81 4.89 -12.78
CA SER A 82 -8.05 5.24 -12.07
C SER A 82 -8.29 6.77 -12.07
N PRO A 83 -9.50 7.24 -12.39
CA PRO A 83 -9.83 8.66 -12.29
C PRO A 83 -9.64 9.15 -10.85
N TRP A 84 -9.07 10.35 -10.70
CA TRP A 84 -8.85 10.96 -9.40
C TRP A 84 -9.92 12.00 -9.11
N SER A 85 -10.66 11.75 -8.03
CA SER A 85 -11.59 12.72 -7.46
C SER A 85 -11.02 13.21 -6.11
N PRO A 86 -10.70 14.51 -5.96
CA PRO A 86 -10.25 15.07 -4.70
C PRO A 86 -11.29 14.91 -3.58
N VAL A 87 -12.57 15.08 -3.91
CA VAL A 87 -13.67 15.02 -2.94
C VAL A 87 -13.79 13.62 -2.34
N ALA A 88 -13.86 12.57 -3.18
CA ALA A 88 -13.90 11.20 -2.71
C ALA A 88 -12.63 10.82 -1.91
N SER A 89 -11.46 11.33 -2.31
CA SER A 89 -10.20 11.07 -1.61
C SER A 89 -10.19 11.69 -0.20
N ILE A 90 -10.65 12.94 -0.06
CA ILE A 90 -10.72 13.63 1.23
C ILE A 90 -11.77 12.99 2.13
N LEU A 91 -13.00 12.77 1.63
CA LEU A 91 -14.07 12.17 2.41
C LEU A 91 -13.72 10.74 2.84
N GLY A 92 -13.21 9.93 1.91
CA GLY A 92 -12.77 8.57 2.20
C GLY A 92 -11.63 8.53 3.22
N GLY A 93 -10.62 9.39 3.06
CA GLY A 93 -9.50 9.50 3.99
C GLY A 93 -9.92 9.92 5.40
N LEU A 94 -10.83 10.90 5.51
CA LEU A 94 -11.37 11.34 6.80
C LEU A 94 -12.20 10.26 7.49
N MET A 95 -13.12 9.62 6.77
CA MET A 95 -13.92 8.52 7.31
C MET A 95 -13.03 7.36 7.77
N PHE A 96 -12.01 7.03 6.98
CA PHE A 96 -11.07 5.96 7.29
C PHE A 96 -10.22 6.29 8.52
N GLY A 97 -9.66 7.50 8.59
CA GLY A 97 -8.87 7.96 9.74
C GLY A 97 -9.69 8.06 11.03
N TYR A 98 -10.92 8.58 10.94
CA TYR A 98 -11.86 8.62 12.06
C TYR A 98 -12.27 7.22 12.53
N GLY A 99 -12.47 6.29 11.60
CA GLY A 99 -12.70 4.88 11.92
C GLY A 99 -11.52 4.27 12.68
N MET A 100 -10.28 4.55 12.26
CA MET A 100 -9.08 4.08 12.99
C MET A 100 -9.01 4.60 14.41
N SER A 101 -9.33 5.89 14.64
CA SER A 101 -9.25 6.49 15.97
C SER A 101 -10.30 5.91 16.92
N ILE A 102 -11.54 5.70 16.46
CA ILE A 102 -12.59 5.04 17.27
C ILE A 102 -12.23 3.58 17.55
N ALA A 103 -11.72 2.85 16.55
CA ALA A 103 -11.36 1.44 16.71
C ALA A 103 -10.08 1.23 17.56
N GLY A 104 -9.29 2.29 17.79
CA GLY A 104 -7.99 2.23 18.47
C GLY A 104 -6.97 1.39 17.71
N ASN A 105 -7.10 1.29 16.39
CA ASN A 105 -6.23 0.47 15.55
C ASN A 105 -6.17 0.98 14.10
N CYS A 106 -4.99 0.93 13.50
CA CYS A 106 -4.89 1.06 12.05
C CYS A 106 -5.29 -0.27 11.39
N GLY A 107 -5.90 -0.24 10.20
CA GLY A 107 -6.37 -1.46 9.53
C GLY A 107 -5.27 -2.51 9.33
N PHE A 108 -4.06 -2.07 8.97
CA PHE A 108 -2.88 -2.91 8.88
C PHE A 108 -2.47 -3.53 10.23
N GLY A 109 -2.47 -2.73 11.30
CA GLY A 109 -2.16 -3.18 12.65
C GLY A 109 -3.20 -4.17 13.19
N ALA A 110 -4.47 -3.98 12.84
CA ALA A 110 -5.55 -4.92 13.14
C ALA A 110 -5.29 -6.27 12.49
N LEU A 111 -4.96 -6.27 11.20
CA LEU A 111 -4.66 -7.50 10.46
C LEU A 111 -3.50 -8.29 11.08
N ALA A 112 -2.40 -7.60 11.45
CA ALA A 112 -1.26 -8.24 12.10
C ALA A 112 -1.56 -8.76 13.52
N ARG A 113 -2.47 -8.10 14.25
CA ARG A 113 -2.90 -8.54 15.59
C ARG A 113 -3.83 -9.75 15.54
N THR A 114 -4.74 -9.79 14.56
CA THR A 114 -5.59 -10.96 14.28
C THR A 114 -4.75 -12.22 14.09
N GLY A 115 -3.64 -12.12 13.36
CA GLY A 115 -2.71 -13.24 13.13
C GLY A 115 -2.03 -13.81 14.37
N GLY A 116 -2.12 -13.16 15.54
CA GLY A 116 -1.65 -13.76 16.80
C GLY A 116 -2.72 -13.81 17.88
N GLY A 117 -3.98 -14.01 17.49
CA GLY A 117 -5.06 -14.43 18.39
C GLY A 117 -5.86 -13.30 19.07
N ASP A 118 -5.72 -12.05 18.63
CA ASP A 118 -6.52 -10.95 19.16
C ASP A 118 -7.95 -10.97 18.57
N PHE A 119 -8.92 -11.42 19.37
CA PHE A 119 -10.33 -11.47 18.99
C PHE A 119 -10.93 -10.08 18.69
N ARG A 120 -10.49 -9.03 19.39
CA ARG A 120 -10.97 -7.67 19.11
C ARG A 120 -10.49 -7.24 17.72
N ALA A 121 -9.21 -7.46 17.43
CA ALA A 121 -8.65 -7.16 16.13
C ALA A 121 -9.31 -7.99 15.01
N PHE A 122 -9.61 -9.27 15.27
CA PHE A 122 -10.36 -10.13 14.35
C PHE A 122 -11.71 -9.52 13.95
N VAL A 123 -12.50 -9.06 14.93
CA VAL A 123 -13.80 -8.42 14.64
C VAL A 123 -13.61 -7.13 13.83
N ILE A 124 -12.60 -6.31 14.15
CA ILE A 124 -12.29 -5.09 13.38
C ILE A 124 -11.98 -5.43 11.92
N VAL A 125 -11.12 -6.41 11.68
CA VAL A 125 -10.72 -6.84 10.32
C VAL A 125 -11.90 -7.40 9.55
N LEU A 126 -12.78 -8.18 10.20
CA LEU A 126 -13.99 -8.72 9.59
C LEU A 126 -14.94 -7.60 9.14
N VAL A 127 -15.28 -6.67 10.04
CA VAL A 127 -16.17 -5.54 9.72
C VAL A 127 -15.56 -4.63 8.66
N MET A 128 -14.25 -4.39 8.71
CA MET A 128 -13.53 -3.62 7.71
C MET A 128 -13.59 -4.28 6.33
N GLY A 129 -13.36 -5.60 6.24
CA GLY A 129 -13.45 -6.36 4.99
C GLY A 129 -14.86 -6.33 4.38
N ILE A 130 -15.89 -6.55 5.20
CA ILE A 130 -17.29 -6.46 4.78
C ILE A 130 -17.61 -5.05 4.27
N SER A 131 -17.24 -4.02 5.03
CA SER A 131 -17.51 -2.62 4.68
C SER A 131 -16.78 -2.19 3.40
N ALA A 132 -15.54 -2.65 3.21
CA ALA A 132 -14.79 -2.43 1.98
C ALA A 132 -15.52 -3.02 0.77
N TYR A 133 -16.03 -4.25 0.89
CA TYR A 133 -16.76 -4.88 -0.21
C TYR A 133 -18.14 -4.27 -0.47
N VAL A 134 -18.83 -3.80 0.57
CA VAL A 134 -20.07 -3.01 0.43
C VAL A 134 -19.85 -1.77 -0.43
N MET A 135 -18.70 -1.10 -0.29
CA MET A 135 -18.32 0.08 -1.09
C MET A 135 -17.76 -0.26 -2.47
N LEU A 136 -17.05 -1.39 -2.62
CA LEU A 136 -16.42 -1.78 -3.88
C LEU A 136 -17.43 -2.41 -4.87
N SER A 137 -18.19 -3.39 -4.40
CA SER A 137 -19.05 -4.24 -5.24
C SER A 137 -20.46 -4.46 -4.66
N GLY A 138 -20.78 -3.81 -3.54
CA GLY A 138 -22.07 -3.95 -2.87
C GLY A 138 -23.06 -2.81 -3.17
N PRO A 139 -24.06 -2.61 -2.29
CA PRO A 139 -25.13 -1.63 -2.49
C PRO A 139 -24.66 -0.17 -2.63
N LEU A 140 -23.49 0.17 -2.07
CA LEU A 140 -22.93 1.52 -2.14
C LEU A 140 -21.97 1.72 -3.32
N ALA A 141 -21.74 0.70 -4.15
CA ALA A 141 -20.83 0.78 -5.29
C ALA A 141 -21.30 1.83 -6.32
N SER A 142 -22.59 1.86 -6.65
CA SER A 142 -23.16 2.85 -7.58
C SER A 142 -23.03 4.28 -7.06
N ALA A 143 -23.29 4.49 -5.76
CA ALA A 143 -23.12 5.79 -5.11
C ALA A 143 -21.66 6.23 -5.11
N ARG A 144 -20.71 5.31 -4.85
CA ARG A 144 -19.28 5.57 -4.96
C ARG A 144 -18.89 6.01 -6.37
N VAL A 145 -19.32 5.27 -7.39
CA VAL A 145 -18.99 5.56 -8.79
C VAL A 145 -19.57 6.92 -9.20
N ALA A 146 -20.84 7.19 -8.89
CA ALA A 146 -21.47 8.48 -9.16
C ALA A 146 -20.77 9.66 -8.45
N LEU A 147 -20.27 9.45 -7.22
CA LEU A 147 -19.49 10.46 -6.52
C LEU A 147 -18.14 10.72 -7.22
N ILE A 148 -17.44 9.67 -7.64
CA ILE A 148 -16.15 9.78 -8.33
C ILE A 148 -16.34 10.50 -9.67
N GLU A 149 -17.27 10.04 -10.51
CA GLU A 149 -17.56 10.63 -11.82
C GLU A 149 -18.06 12.08 -11.71
N GLY A 150 -18.87 12.39 -10.68
CA GLY A 150 -19.38 13.74 -10.47
C GLY A 150 -18.34 14.73 -9.92
N THR A 151 -17.20 14.26 -9.43
CA THR A 151 -16.16 15.10 -8.81
C THR A 151 -14.75 14.81 -9.36
N GLU A 152 -14.66 14.10 -10.48
CA GLU A 152 -13.39 13.81 -11.12
C GLU A 152 -12.76 15.08 -11.66
N VAL A 153 -11.44 15.15 -11.54
CA VAL A 153 -10.67 16.21 -12.18
C VAL A 153 -9.92 15.58 -13.34
N ALA A 154 -10.22 16.04 -14.55
CA ALA A 154 -9.49 15.65 -15.74
C ALA A 154 -8.04 16.15 -15.63
N LEU A 155 -7.14 15.24 -15.29
CA LEU A 155 -5.70 15.48 -15.23
C LEU A 155 -5.05 14.66 -16.32
N ASP A 156 -4.21 15.30 -17.14
CA ASP A 156 -3.39 14.61 -18.15
C ASP A 156 -2.37 13.66 -17.51
N THR A 157 -2.05 13.85 -16.23
CA THR A 157 -1.12 12.99 -15.50
C THR A 157 -1.51 12.85 -14.04
N LEU A 158 -1.83 11.61 -13.66
CA LEU A 158 -2.31 11.24 -12.32
C LEU A 158 -1.17 10.90 -11.35
N SER A 159 0.01 11.51 -11.53
CA SER A 159 1.16 11.32 -10.63
C SER A 159 1.90 12.62 -10.35
N ILE A 160 2.28 12.82 -9.07
CA ILE A 160 3.07 13.98 -8.65
C ILE A 160 4.40 14.03 -9.41
N ALA A 161 5.07 12.88 -9.54
CA ALA A 161 6.32 12.76 -10.28
C ALA A 161 6.16 13.09 -11.76
N GLY A 162 5.04 12.70 -12.37
CA GLY A 162 4.73 13.02 -13.76
C GLY A 162 4.43 14.50 -13.98
N VAL A 163 3.67 15.14 -13.08
CA VAL A 163 3.44 16.60 -13.14
C VAL A 163 4.77 17.37 -13.01
N ILE A 164 5.63 16.98 -12.07
CA ILE A 164 6.96 17.59 -11.93
C ILE A 164 7.80 17.35 -13.18
N GLY A 165 7.72 16.14 -13.75
CA GLY A 165 8.42 15.78 -15.00
C GLY A 165 8.01 16.66 -16.17
N GLN A 166 6.70 16.85 -16.37
CA GLN A 166 6.16 17.72 -17.42
C GLN A 166 6.65 19.16 -17.28
N ILE A 167 6.62 19.72 -16.07
CA ILE A 167 7.09 21.09 -15.81
C ILE A 167 8.60 21.20 -16.06
N ALA A 168 9.37 20.16 -15.70
CA ALA A 168 10.82 20.12 -15.88
C ALA A 168 11.25 19.74 -17.32
N GLY A 169 10.30 19.45 -18.23
CA GLY A 169 10.59 19.02 -19.61
C GLY A 169 11.19 17.62 -19.73
N GLY A 170 10.95 16.74 -18.75
CA GLY A 170 11.47 15.37 -18.69
C GLY A 170 10.42 14.31 -18.36
N GLY A 171 10.85 13.05 -18.26
CA GLY A 171 9.98 11.93 -17.85
C GLY A 171 9.75 11.86 -16.33
N ALA A 172 8.72 11.13 -15.89
CA ALA A 172 8.34 10.98 -14.48
C ALA A 172 9.41 10.28 -13.60
N ILE A 173 10.32 9.51 -14.19
CA ILE A 173 11.32 8.70 -13.48
C ILE A 173 12.26 9.56 -12.64
N GLY A 174 12.84 10.62 -13.23
CA GLY A 174 13.80 11.49 -12.55
C GLY A 174 13.20 12.16 -11.31
N PRO A 175 12.07 12.88 -11.43
CA PRO A 175 11.36 13.46 -10.29
C PRO A 175 10.94 12.43 -9.24
N GLY A 176 10.50 11.24 -9.65
CA GLY A 176 10.17 10.16 -8.74
C GLY A 176 11.36 9.69 -7.90
N LEU A 177 12.52 9.51 -8.51
CA LEU A 177 13.76 9.19 -7.79
C LEU A 177 14.19 10.31 -6.84
N VAL A 178 14.14 11.57 -7.29
CA VAL A 178 14.51 12.72 -6.46
C VAL A 178 13.59 12.85 -5.26
N THR A 179 12.28 12.71 -5.44
CA THR A 179 11.30 12.77 -4.34
C THR A 179 11.48 11.61 -3.36
N GLY A 180 11.67 10.38 -3.84
CA GLY A 180 11.96 9.22 -2.99
C GLY A 180 13.24 9.37 -2.17
N LEU A 181 14.32 9.86 -2.79
CA LEU A 181 15.60 10.13 -2.13
C LEU A 181 15.49 11.30 -1.14
N ALA A 182 14.77 12.35 -1.47
CA ALA A 182 14.54 13.50 -0.58
C ALA A 182 13.77 13.07 0.68
N ILE A 183 12.73 12.24 0.54
CA ILE A 183 11.98 11.69 1.67
C ILE A 183 12.87 10.79 2.52
N THR A 184 13.67 9.93 1.89
CA THR A 184 14.65 9.07 2.59
C THR A 184 15.65 9.90 3.38
N ALA A 185 16.23 10.94 2.77
CA ALA A 185 17.17 11.84 3.42
C ALA A 185 16.51 12.59 4.59
N ALA A 186 15.28 13.08 4.42
CA ALA A 186 14.52 13.74 5.48
C ALA A 186 14.23 12.79 6.67
N ALA A 187 13.87 11.53 6.39
CA ALA A 187 13.65 10.52 7.42
C ALA A 187 14.93 10.21 8.24
N LEU A 188 16.10 10.24 7.58
CA LEU A 188 17.41 9.99 8.18
C LEU A 188 18.06 11.24 8.80
N ALA A 189 17.44 12.41 8.68
CA ALA A 189 18.08 13.69 9.01
C ALA A 189 18.36 13.93 10.51
N SER A 190 17.76 13.17 11.45
CA SER A 190 18.11 13.34 12.88
C SER A 190 18.97 12.22 13.43
N LYS A 191 19.94 12.68 14.21
CA LYS A 191 20.88 11.85 14.96
C LYS A 191 20.17 10.88 15.91
N GLU A 192 19.05 11.28 16.49
CA GLU A 192 18.25 10.41 17.37
C GLU A 192 17.70 9.20 16.61
N THR A 193 17.24 9.42 15.37
CA THR A 193 16.72 8.33 14.53
C THR A 193 17.86 7.41 14.09
N LEU A 194 18.99 7.98 13.68
CA LEU A 194 20.19 7.21 13.32
C LEU A 194 20.77 6.41 14.49
N ALA A 195 20.63 6.91 15.72
CA ALA A 195 21.04 6.19 16.93
C ALA A 195 20.14 4.98 17.25
N ARG A 196 18.96 4.87 16.63
CA ARG A 196 17.99 3.78 16.83
C ARG A 196 17.76 3.04 15.51
N PRO A 197 18.62 2.07 15.15
CA PRO A 197 18.56 1.42 13.83
C PRO A 197 17.35 0.50 13.65
N ALA A 198 16.76 -0.03 14.71
CA ALA A 198 15.67 -1.01 14.59
C ALA A 198 14.42 -0.47 13.85
N PRO A 199 13.83 0.70 14.22
CA PRO A 199 12.75 1.31 13.45
C PRO A 199 13.13 1.61 11.98
N LEU A 200 14.36 2.05 11.73
CA LEU A 200 14.85 2.31 10.38
C LEU A 200 14.89 1.01 9.55
N LEU A 201 15.42 -0.06 10.12
CA LEU A 201 15.45 -1.37 9.47
C LEU A 201 14.04 -1.85 9.11
N TRP A 202 13.08 -1.75 10.03
CA TRP A 202 11.69 -2.13 9.76
C TRP A 202 11.02 -1.23 8.72
N GLY A 203 11.29 0.08 8.73
CA GLY A 203 10.82 0.99 7.68
C GLY A 203 11.37 0.61 6.31
N ALA A 204 12.67 0.29 6.22
CA ALA A 204 13.28 -0.19 4.99
C ALA A 204 12.69 -1.53 4.52
N ILE A 205 12.46 -2.48 5.43
CA ILE A 205 11.81 -3.78 5.12
C ILE A 205 10.41 -3.56 4.56
N VAL A 206 9.61 -2.64 5.12
CA VAL A 206 8.28 -2.31 4.58
C VAL A 206 8.40 -1.75 3.17
N GLY A 207 9.33 -0.82 2.94
CA GLY A 207 9.57 -0.27 1.60
C GLY A 207 10.00 -1.35 0.60
N LEU A 208 10.91 -2.24 0.99
CA LEU A 208 11.35 -3.37 0.17
C LEU A 208 10.24 -4.38 -0.10
N ALA A 209 9.34 -4.62 0.86
CA ALA A 209 8.17 -5.49 0.64
C ALA A 209 7.26 -4.92 -0.45
N ILE A 210 7.02 -3.60 -0.46
CA ILE A 210 6.24 -2.94 -1.52
C ILE A 210 6.93 -3.09 -2.88
N VAL A 211 8.25 -2.86 -2.94
CA VAL A 211 9.06 -3.03 -4.17
C VAL A 211 9.03 -4.48 -4.65
N SER A 212 9.12 -5.46 -3.74
CA SER A 212 9.03 -6.88 -4.08
C SER A 212 7.66 -7.27 -4.64
N GLY A 213 6.58 -6.64 -4.17
CA GLY A 213 5.24 -6.85 -4.71
C GLY A 213 5.16 -6.40 -6.17
N TRP A 214 5.64 -5.18 -6.46
CA TRP A 214 5.68 -4.63 -7.82
C TRP A 214 6.55 -5.45 -8.76
N TRP A 215 7.76 -5.79 -8.33
CA TRP A 215 8.66 -6.61 -9.12
C TRP A 215 8.11 -8.02 -9.33
N GLY A 216 7.59 -8.65 -8.28
CA GLY A 216 7.09 -10.03 -8.33
C GLY A 216 5.89 -10.18 -9.24
N THR A 217 4.88 -9.31 -9.12
CA THR A 217 3.70 -9.37 -9.99
C THR A 217 4.06 -9.03 -11.44
N SER A 218 4.90 -8.02 -11.66
CA SER A 218 5.37 -7.66 -13.00
C SER A 218 6.17 -8.81 -13.64
N ALA A 219 7.09 -9.44 -12.91
CA ALA A 219 7.90 -10.54 -13.43
C ALA A 219 7.02 -11.74 -13.86
N ILE A 220 6.00 -12.08 -13.07
CA ILE A 220 5.06 -13.17 -13.40
C ILE A 220 4.23 -12.81 -14.64
N VAL A 221 3.67 -11.60 -14.69
CA VAL A 221 2.85 -11.14 -15.83
C VAL A 221 3.66 -11.15 -17.14
N HIS A 222 4.90 -10.65 -17.11
CA HIS A 222 5.76 -10.61 -18.31
C HIS A 222 6.22 -11.99 -18.76
N SER A 223 6.45 -12.93 -17.84
CA SER A 223 6.99 -14.25 -18.18
C SER A 223 5.92 -15.25 -18.62
N HIS A 224 4.69 -15.13 -18.11
CA HIS A 224 3.57 -16.04 -18.41
C HIS A 224 2.50 -15.41 -19.32
N PHE A 225 2.63 -14.14 -19.71
CA PHE A 225 1.61 -13.37 -20.43
C PHE A 225 0.23 -13.45 -19.76
N SER A 226 0.23 -13.40 -18.42
CA SER A 226 -0.98 -13.60 -17.64
C SER A 226 -1.90 -12.37 -17.70
N ALA A 227 -3.21 -12.59 -17.68
CA ALA A 227 -4.20 -11.50 -17.66
C ALA A 227 -4.36 -10.83 -16.28
N LEU A 228 -3.48 -11.17 -15.33
CA LEU A 228 -3.56 -10.68 -13.95
C LEU A 228 -2.95 -9.26 -13.87
N PRO A 229 -3.53 -8.36 -13.07
CA PRO A 229 -3.06 -6.99 -12.99
C PRO A 229 -1.73 -6.89 -12.22
N VAL A 230 -0.87 -5.97 -12.64
CA VAL A 230 0.34 -5.62 -11.90
C VAL A 230 -0.04 -4.75 -10.71
N VAL A 231 0.06 -5.33 -9.51
CA VAL A 231 -0.31 -4.69 -8.24
C VAL A 231 0.71 -4.98 -7.15
N SER A 232 0.71 -4.16 -6.10
CA SER A 232 1.47 -4.40 -4.86
C SER A 232 0.52 -4.49 -3.66
N HIS A 233 1.08 -4.59 -2.47
CA HIS A 233 0.33 -4.90 -1.25
C HIS A 233 -0.72 -3.85 -0.91
N THR A 234 -1.93 -4.33 -0.63
CA THR A 234 -3.03 -3.59 0.00
C THR A 234 -3.71 -4.50 1.01
N TYR A 235 -4.43 -3.93 1.98
CA TYR A 235 -5.09 -4.70 3.02
C TYR A 235 -6.61 -4.50 3.08
N SER A 236 -7.18 -3.51 2.38
CA SER A 236 -8.63 -3.26 2.50
C SER A 236 -9.46 -4.18 1.61
N ALA A 237 -9.17 -4.19 0.30
CA ALA A 237 -9.90 -5.02 -0.67
C ALA A 237 -9.67 -6.53 -0.49
N PRO A 238 -8.42 -7.03 -0.28
CA PRO A 238 -8.17 -8.47 -0.20
C PRO A 238 -8.84 -9.16 1.00
N LEU A 239 -9.19 -8.42 2.05
CA LEU A 239 -9.94 -8.99 3.17
C LEU A 239 -11.35 -9.41 2.76
N GLY A 240 -12.04 -8.56 1.99
CA GLY A 240 -13.34 -8.91 1.46
C GLY A 240 -13.26 -10.06 0.44
N GLU A 241 -12.24 -10.04 -0.42
CA GLU A 241 -11.97 -11.15 -1.35
C GLU A 241 -11.71 -12.47 -0.62
N THR A 242 -10.93 -12.44 0.46
CA THR A 242 -10.65 -13.63 1.28
C THR A 242 -11.92 -14.15 1.96
N LEU A 243 -12.77 -13.24 2.47
CA LEU A 243 -14.06 -13.64 3.06
C LEU A 243 -14.96 -14.32 2.03
N LEU A 244 -15.07 -13.75 0.83
CA LEU A 244 -15.84 -14.35 -0.25
C LEU A 244 -15.26 -15.69 -0.68
N TYR A 245 -13.94 -15.77 -0.87
CA TYR A 245 -13.27 -17.02 -1.23
C TYR A 245 -13.56 -18.12 -0.20
N VAL A 246 -13.49 -17.82 1.09
CA VAL A 246 -13.82 -18.81 2.14
C VAL A 246 -15.30 -19.22 2.07
N MET A 247 -16.22 -18.31 1.74
CA MET A 247 -17.64 -18.60 1.60
C MET A 247 -17.99 -19.41 0.34
N THR A 248 -17.29 -19.17 -0.78
CA THR A 248 -17.68 -19.69 -2.10
C THR A 248 -16.70 -20.72 -2.68
N SER A 249 -15.54 -20.96 -2.08
CA SER A 249 -14.51 -21.85 -2.63
C SER A 249 -14.95 -23.30 -2.85
N SER A 250 -15.93 -23.81 -2.10
CA SER A 250 -16.52 -25.13 -2.32
C SER A 250 -17.75 -25.12 -3.22
N GLY A 251 -18.16 -23.94 -3.69
CA GLY A 251 -19.44 -23.69 -4.38
C GLY A 251 -19.46 -23.99 -5.88
N GLY A 252 -18.29 -24.25 -6.49
CA GLY A 252 -18.15 -24.51 -7.94
C GLY A 252 -17.85 -23.25 -8.74
#